data_AF-A0A382R600-F1
#
_entry.id   AF-A0A382R600-F1
#
_cell.length_a   1.000
_cell.length_b   1.000
_cell.length_c   1.000
_cell.angle_alpha   90.00
_cell.angle_beta   90.00
_cell.angle_gamma   90.00
#
_symmetry.space_group_name_H-M   'P 1'
#
loop_
_entity.id
_entity.type
_entity.pdbx_description
1 polymer ?
#
loop_
_entity_poly.entity_id
_entity_poly.type
_entity_poly.pdbx_seq_one_letter_code
_entity_poly.pdbx_strand_id
1 'polypeptide(L)' 'MAWSDLLAGFAFFLMIEGLLPFVRPDAWRRGISILSEMQDGQLRRTGFIIVVAGLALLYLVRA' A
#
# COMPACT_ATOMS: atom_id res chain seq x y z
N MET A 1 6.13 9.16 -22.66
CA MET A 1 6.11 7.73 -22.30
C MET A 1 6.33 7.54 -20.80
N ALA A 2 7.48 7.87 -20.21
CA ALA A 2 7.67 7.69 -18.76
C ALA A 2 6.64 8.43 -17.87
N TRP A 3 6.23 9.65 -18.24
CA TRP A 3 5.26 10.42 -17.45
C TRP A 3 3.83 9.85 -17.51
N SER A 4 3.42 9.31 -18.66
CA SER A 4 2.11 8.66 -18.80
C SER A 4 2.05 7.36 -18.00
N ASP A 5 3.15 6.60 -17.96
CA ASP A 5 3.22 5.34 -17.22
C ASP A 5 3.22 5.58 -15.71
N LEU A 6 3.92 6.64 -15.25
CA LEU A 6 3.85 7.08 -13.85
C LEU A 6 2.45 7.52 -13.45
N LEU A 7 1.77 8.32 -14.29
CA LEU A 7 0.39 8.75 -14.04
C LEU A 7 -0.59 7.56 -14.05
N ALA A 8 -0.39 6.58 -14.93
CA ALA A 8 -1.19 5.36 -14.95
C ALA A 8 -0.98 4.53 -13.67
N GLY A 9 0.27 4.33 -13.24
CA GLY A 9 0.58 3.66 -11.98
C GLY A 9 -0.02 4.38 -10.76
N PHE A 10 0.03 5.72 -10.76
CA PHE A 10 -0.58 6.53 -9.71
C PHE A 10 -2.12 6.44 -9.72
N ALA A 11 -2.74 6.41 -10.90
CA ALA A 11 -4.19 6.21 -11.02
C ALA A 11 -4.62 4.84 -10.47
N PHE A 12 -3.86 3.78 -10.74
CA PHE A 12 -4.09 2.46 -10.16
C PHE A 12 -3.91 2.46 -8.63
N PHE A 13 -2.86 3.10 -8.13
CA PHE A 13 -2.65 3.26 -6.69
C PHE A 13 -3.85 3.94 -6.01
N LEU A 14 -4.33 5.06 -6.56
CA LEU A 14 -5.51 5.76 -6.04
C LEU A 14 -6.78 4.92 -6.13
N MET A 15 -6.97 4.17 -7.22
CA MET A 15 -8.12 3.30 -7.40
C MET A 15 -8.12 2.20 -6.33
N ILE A 16 -6.98 1.53 -6.10
CA ILE A 16 -6.86 0.47 -5.09
C ILE A 16 -7.07 1.04 -3.67
N GLU A 17 -6.43 2.17 -3.36
CA GLU A 17 -6.54 2.83 -2.06
C GLU A 17 -7.98 3.30 -1.77
N GLY A 18 -8.69 3.79 -2.79
CA GLY A 18 -10.08 4.24 -2.69
C GLY A 18 -11.11 3.11 -2.74
N LEU A 19 -10.77 1.93 -3.29
CA LEU A 19 -11.71 0.83 -3.49
C LEU A 19 -12.15 0.20 -2.17
N LEU A 20 -11.21 -0.05 -1.25
CA LEU A 20 -11.49 -0.61 0.07
C LEU A 20 -12.47 0.25 0.91
N PRO A 21 -12.23 1.56 1.10
CA PRO A 21 -13.16 2.42 1.82
C PRO A 21 -14.50 2.59 1.10
N PHE A 22 -14.53 2.52 -0.24
CA PHE A 22 -15.78 2.62 -1.01
C PHE A 22 -16.64 1.35 -0.89
N VAL A 23 -16.05 0.16 -1.02
CA VAL A 23 -16.79 -1.11 -1.04
C VAL A 23 -17.18 -1.57 0.36
N ARG A 24 -16.28 -1.43 1.35
CA ARG A 24 -16.52 -1.86 2.75
C ARG A 24 -15.89 -0.89 3.76
N PRO A 25 -16.53 0.26 4.03
CA PRO A 25 -15.99 1.27 4.95
C PRO A 25 -15.80 0.77 6.38
N ASP A 26 -16.62 -0.19 6.84
CA ASP A 26 -16.51 -0.75 8.20
C ASP A 26 -15.28 -1.66 8.36
N ALA A 27 -14.95 -2.45 7.34
CA ALA A 27 -13.74 -3.26 7.33
C ALA A 27 -12.49 -2.37 7.30
N TRP A 28 -12.53 -1.30 6.49
CA TRP A 28 -11.46 -0.31 6.43
C TRP A 28 -11.21 0.38 7.79
N ARG A 29 -12.27 0.86 8.45
CA ARG A 29 -12.18 1.47 9.79
C ARG A 29 -11.56 0.54 10.83
N ARG A 30 -11.96 -0.74 10.84
CA ARG A 30 -11.37 -1.75 11.74
C ARG A 30 -9.89 -2.02 11.44
N GLY A 31 -9.51 -2.05 10.15
CA GLY A 31 -8.11 -2.19 9.76
C GLY A 31 -7.26 -1.03 10.28
N ILE A 32 -7.73 0.20 10.10
CA ILE A 32 -7.07 1.41 10.62
C ILE A 32 -7.00 1.39 12.16
N SER A 33 -8.05 0.96 12.86
CA SER A 33 -8.00 0.91 14.33
C SER A 33 -6.93 -0.06 14.83
N ILE A 34 -6.82 -1.24 14.21
CA ILE A 34 -5.75 -2.20 14.51
C ILE A 34 -4.38 -1.56 14.28
N LEU A 35 -4.18 -0.89 13.13
CA LEU A 35 -2.94 -0.18 12.82
C LEU A 35 -2.62 0.92 13.84
N SER A 36 -3.63 1.63 14.34
CA SER A 36 -3.46 2.70 15.33
C SER A 36 -3.13 2.19 16.74
N GLU A 37 -3.53 0.96 17.05
CA GLU A 37 -3.21 0.30 18.33
C GLU A 37 -1.82 -0.36 18.32
N MET A 38 -1.20 -0.50 17.14
CA MET A 38 0.16 -1.05 17.02
C MET A 38 1.19 -0.07 17.60
N GLN A 39 2.13 -0.60 18.39
CA GLN A 39 3.29 0.17 18.85
C GLN A 39 4.16 0.62 17.66
N ASP A 40 4.74 1.81 17.74
CA ASP A 40 5.60 2.40 16.69
C ASP A 40 6.69 1.44 16.19
N GLY A 41 7.29 0.65 17.09
CA GLY A 41 8.32 -0.32 16.73
C GLY A 41 7.79 -1.52 15.91
N GLN A 42 6.53 -1.90 16.07
CA GLN A 42 5.89 -2.92 15.23
C GLN A 42 5.49 -2.33 13.88
N LEU A 43 4.88 -1.15 13.87
CA LEU A 43 4.47 -0.46 12.65
C LEU A 43 5.66 -0.19 11.72
N ARG A 44 6.79 0.26 12.26
CA ARG A 44 8.03 0.46 11.50
C ARG A 44 8.58 -0.84 10.91
N ARG A 45 8.55 -1.95 11.66
CA ARG A 45 9.02 -3.26 11.17
C ARG A 45 8.14 -3.79 10.05
N THR A 46 6.83 -3.74 10.22
CA THR A 46 5.87 -4.13 9.17
C THR A 46 6.05 -3.27 7.93
N GLY A 47 6.14 -1.94 8.08
CA GLY A 47 6.41 -1.03 6.98
C GLY A 47 7.73 -1.33 6.26
N PHE A 48 8.80 -1.62 7.01
CA PHE A 48 10.09 -2.00 6.44
C PHE A 48 9.99 -3.29 5.62
N ILE A 49 9.32 -4.33 6.13
CA ILE A 49 9.13 -5.59 5.42
C ILE A 49 8.35 -5.37 4.12
N ILE A 50 7.29 -4.57 4.14
CA ILE A 50 6.48 -4.24 2.96
C ILE A 50 7.33 -3.52 1.91
N VAL A 51 8.12 -2.52 2.31
CA VAL A 51 9.01 -1.77 1.41
C VAL A 51 10.05 -2.70 0.76
N VAL A 52 10.71 -3.54 1.56
CA VAL A 52 11.72 -4.49 1.05
C VAL A 52 11.09 -5.51 0.11
N ALA A 53 9.92 -6.07 0.46
CA ALA A 53 9.19 -6.99 -0.41
C ALA A 53 8.77 -6.32 -1.72
N GLY A 54 8.31 -5.06 -1.68
CA GLY A 54 7.97 -4.29 -2.87
C GLY A 54 9.18 -4.03 -3.77
N LEU A 55 10.33 -3.68 -3.19
CA LEU A 55 11.60 -3.53 -3.92
C LEU A 55 12.06 -4.84 -4.54
N ALA A 56 11.97 -5.95 -3.81
CA ALA A 56 12.32 -7.28 -4.33
C ALA A 56 11.40 -7.69 -5.49
N LEU A 57 10.09 -7.46 -5.37
CA LEU A 57 9.14 -7.75 -6.43
C LEU A 57 9.36 -6.87 -7.67
N LEU A 58 9.61 -5.57 -7.47
CA LEU A 58 9.95 -4.66 -8.56
C LEU A 58 11.24 -5.12 -9.26
N TYR A 59 12.25 -5.54 -8.50
CA TYR A 59 13.47 -6.10 -9.06
C TYR A 59 13.18 -7.37 -9.86
N LEU A 60 12.38 -8.31 -9.37
CA LEU A 60 12.04 -9.54 -10.10
C LEU A 60 11.21 -9.30 -11.37
N VAL A 61 10.31 -8.32 -11.38
CA VAL A 61 9.46 -8.02 -12.55
C VAL A 61 10.22 -7.21 -13.60
N ARG A 62 11.23 -6.44 -13.20
CA ARG A 62 11.97 -5.50 -14.06
C ARG A 62 13.42 -5.91 -14.38
N ALA A 63 13.98 -6.89 -13.67
CA ALA A 63 15.26 -7.54 -14.00
C ALA A 63 15.11 -8.40 -15.26
#